data_AF-A0A1M5BY64-F1
#
_entry.id   AF-A0A1M5BY64-F1
#
_cell.length_a   1.000
_cell.length_b   1.000
_cell.length_c   1.000
_cell.angle_alpha   90.00
_cell.angle_beta   90.00
_cell.angle_gamma   90.00
#
_symmetry.space_group_name_H-M   'P 1'
#
loop_
_entity.id
_entity.type
_entity.pdbx_description
1 polymer ?
#
loop_
_entity_poly.entity_id
_entity_poly.type
_entity_poly.pdbx_seq_one_letter_code
_entity_poly.pdbx_strand_id
1 'polypeptide(L)'
;MRAFIIFLLLFPTGMFSQVGIGTTNPGAQLDIVATNEGNPANIDGILIPRITKFPAQNPGLAQHGMLVFLSENYNNSPTGFYYWHQQENQWKSIVSDAKASNFYKIGTTESPGNITDDIFRNGNIGIGTEALESKLQIAINPGDPKDIKKGLEIDNNNPEKTKNTYGMEITNRSKTDAVKYGIKLSVSTDGEAERYGIYNVTNKASGSRDMYGIYNRVGRTEGANSDNYGIFTEIGTNTGRGHIYGIYARAEGNPSSRVFAGYFEGPVGIGKSKAEEYTLPDSRGKEGDILVSDDQGNVSWKANHTRNYVSTGNQTGNYIIGPEVYYLRITNNASSITIPDASNFKGREIVLIGMGSSSTSFNFLNGDTLDDIQNNTNITSIANGEILTILSIGTRWLLLDRRQ
;
A
#
# COMPACT_ATOMS: atom_id res chain seq x y z
N MET A 1 35.51 -27.90 -114.28
CA MET A 1 34.74 -28.12 -113.04
C MET A 1 35.74 -28.51 -111.96
N ARG A 2 36.05 -27.63 -111.01
CA ARG A 2 35.40 -27.51 -109.68
C ARG A 2 35.23 -28.86 -108.97
N ALA A 3 36.04 -29.08 -107.94
CA ALA A 3 35.64 -29.76 -106.72
C ALA A 3 36.44 -29.11 -105.57
N PHE A 4 35.78 -28.20 -104.85
CA PHE A 4 36.32 -27.59 -103.63
C PHE A 4 35.88 -28.51 -102.50
N ILE A 5 36.81 -29.27 -101.91
CA ILE A 5 36.51 -30.09 -100.73
C ILE A 5 36.65 -29.20 -99.50
N ILE A 6 35.51 -28.88 -98.90
CA ILE A 6 35.38 -28.13 -97.65
C ILE A 6 35.80 -29.03 -96.49
N PHE A 7 36.80 -28.57 -95.72
CA PHE A 7 37.22 -29.18 -94.47
C PHE A 7 36.26 -28.75 -93.36
N LEU A 8 35.41 -29.68 -92.88
CA LEU A 8 34.42 -29.42 -91.83
C LEU A 8 35.07 -29.53 -90.45
N LEU A 9 35.34 -28.38 -89.82
CA LEU A 9 35.78 -28.28 -88.42
C LEU A 9 34.58 -28.47 -87.49
N LEU A 10 34.55 -29.60 -86.77
CA LEU A 10 33.60 -29.86 -85.68
C LEU A 10 34.13 -29.24 -84.38
N PHE A 11 33.56 -28.10 -83.97
CA PHE A 11 33.72 -27.57 -82.62
C PHE A 11 32.63 -28.14 -81.70
N PRO A 12 32.94 -28.68 -80.52
CA PRO A 12 31.92 -29.08 -79.57
C PRO A 12 31.29 -27.82 -78.94
N THR A 13 30.06 -27.49 -79.34
CA THR A 13 29.24 -26.52 -78.62
C THR A 13 28.61 -27.22 -77.42
N GLY A 14 28.92 -26.77 -76.20
CA GLY A 14 28.23 -27.24 -75.00
C GLY A 14 26.75 -26.84 -75.06
N MET A 15 25.85 -27.82 -75.18
CA MET A 15 24.42 -27.59 -75.09
C MET A 15 23.99 -27.73 -73.63
N PHE A 16 23.35 -26.70 -73.07
CA PHE A 16 22.65 -26.82 -71.80
C PHE A 16 21.26 -27.41 -72.08
N SER A 17 20.97 -28.61 -71.58
CA SER A 17 19.64 -29.22 -71.69
C SER A 17 18.90 -29.11 -70.37
N GLN A 18 17.65 -28.70 -70.42
CA GLN A 18 16.70 -28.94 -69.34
C GLN A 18 16.25 -30.40 -69.37
N VAL A 19 15.88 -30.95 -68.22
CA VAL A 19 15.34 -32.30 -68.08
C VAL A 19 13.84 -32.20 -67.80
N GLY A 20 13.03 -32.52 -68.81
CA GLY A 20 11.59 -32.70 -68.65
C GLY A 20 11.25 -34.18 -68.42
N ILE A 21 10.48 -34.47 -67.37
CA ILE A 21 9.87 -35.78 -67.12
C ILE A 21 8.36 -35.60 -67.21
N GLY A 22 7.73 -36.23 -68.19
CA GLY A 22 6.29 -36.04 -68.47
C GLY A 22 5.93 -34.76 -69.24
N THR A 23 6.91 -33.97 -69.69
CA THR A 23 6.72 -32.76 -70.50
C THR A 23 7.79 -32.61 -71.58
N THR A 24 7.43 -32.02 -72.72
CA THR A 24 8.37 -31.64 -73.81
C THR A 24 8.77 -30.16 -73.76
N ASN A 25 8.17 -29.38 -72.86
CA ASN A 25 8.45 -27.95 -72.68
C ASN A 25 8.72 -27.66 -71.20
N PRO A 26 9.89 -28.08 -70.67
CA PRO A 26 10.20 -27.91 -69.25
C PRO A 26 10.34 -26.43 -68.87
N GLY A 27 9.65 -26.02 -67.81
CA GLY A 27 9.71 -24.65 -67.26
C GLY A 27 10.92 -24.38 -66.35
N ALA A 28 11.69 -25.42 -65.99
CA ALA A 28 12.83 -25.36 -65.08
C ALA A 28 13.98 -26.28 -65.53
N GLN A 29 15.12 -26.25 -64.83
CA GLN A 29 16.26 -27.15 -65.13
C GLN A 29 15.88 -28.64 -64.98
N LEU A 30 15.01 -28.95 -64.02
CA LEU A 30 14.31 -30.22 -63.88
C LEU A 30 12.83 -29.89 -63.71
N ASP A 31 11.99 -30.35 -64.63
CA ASP A 31 10.54 -30.18 -64.58
C ASP A 31 9.87 -31.56 -64.64
N ILE A 32 9.07 -31.89 -63.63
CA ILE A 32 8.39 -33.17 -63.49
C ILE A 32 6.89 -32.88 -63.43
N VAL A 33 6.18 -33.21 -64.51
CA VAL A 33 4.73 -32.99 -64.61
C VAL A 33 4.00 -34.28 -64.24
N ALA A 34 2.91 -34.16 -63.49
CA ALA A 34 2.06 -35.30 -63.15
C ALA A 34 1.48 -35.95 -64.40
N THR A 35 1.30 -37.27 -64.38
CA THR A 35 0.66 -38.00 -65.49
C THR A 35 -0.75 -37.47 -65.78
N ASN A 36 -1.45 -36.98 -64.75
CA ASN A 36 -2.70 -36.23 -64.86
C ASN A 36 -2.82 -35.23 -63.71
N GLU A 37 -2.84 -33.93 -64.00
CA GLU A 37 -2.90 -32.87 -62.98
C GLU A 37 -4.19 -32.89 -62.12
N GLY A 38 -5.31 -33.35 -62.67
CA GLY A 38 -6.60 -33.44 -61.97
C GLY A 38 -6.80 -34.75 -61.19
N ASN A 39 -6.03 -35.79 -61.52
CA ASN A 39 -6.04 -37.09 -60.81
C ASN A 39 -4.68 -37.79 -60.95
N PRO A 40 -3.66 -37.36 -60.19
CA PRO A 40 -2.31 -37.90 -60.30
C PRO A 40 -2.24 -39.41 -60.04
N ALA A 41 -1.37 -40.12 -60.75
CA ALA A 41 -1.07 -41.53 -60.51
C ALA A 41 -0.27 -41.70 -59.20
N ASN A 42 -0.32 -42.87 -58.59
CA ASN A 42 0.45 -43.19 -57.38
C ASN A 42 1.99 -43.22 -57.58
N ILE A 43 2.43 -43.09 -58.84
CA ILE A 43 3.85 -42.99 -59.23
C ILE A 43 4.27 -41.54 -59.52
N ASP A 44 3.34 -40.59 -59.54
CA ASP A 44 3.65 -39.18 -59.76
C ASP A 44 4.33 -38.62 -58.49
N GLY A 45 5.60 -38.22 -58.61
CA GLY A 45 6.40 -37.70 -57.51
C GLY A 45 7.91 -37.87 -57.71
N ILE A 46 8.70 -37.54 -56.70
CA ILE A 46 10.16 -37.73 -56.69
C ILE A 46 10.61 -38.49 -55.43
N LEU A 47 11.32 -39.60 -55.61
CA LEU A 47 12.01 -40.27 -54.51
C LEU A 47 13.40 -39.66 -54.33
N ILE A 48 13.58 -38.97 -53.21
CA ILE A 48 14.87 -38.48 -52.74
C ILE A 48 15.68 -39.66 -52.15
N PRO A 49 17.03 -39.65 -52.21
CA PRO A 49 17.85 -40.68 -51.58
C PRO A 49 17.43 -40.96 -50.13
N ARG A 50 17.04 -42.20 -49.87
CA ARG A 50 16.64 -42.67 -48.53
C ARG A 50 17.85 -43.25 -47.81
N ILE A 51 18.09 -42.82 -46.59
CA ILE A 51 19.18 -43.29 -45.73
C ILE A 51 18.61 -43.73 -44.38
N THR A 52 19.22 -44.72 -43.73
CA THR A 52 18.87 -45.14 -42.36
C THR A 52 19.76 -44.50 -41.30
N LYS A 53 20.89 -43.91 -41.73
CA LYS A 53 21.85 -43.18 -40.89
C LYS A 53 22.59 -42.15 -41.74
N PHE A 54 23.07 -41.09 -41.10
CA PHE A 54 23.93 -40.12 -41.78
C PHE A 54 25.30 -40.73 -42.16
N PRO A 55 25.94 -40.24 -43.22
CA PRO A 55 27.30 -40.65 -43.59
C PRO A 55 28.28 -40.48 -42.43
N ALA A 56 29.19 -41.45 -42.26
CA ALA A 56 30.24 -41.36 -41.23
C ALA A 56 31.22 -40.21 -41.49
N GLN A 57 31.35 -39.79 -42.75
CA GLN A 57 32.06 -38.57 -43.14
C GLN A 57 31.03 -37.55 -43.65
N ASN A 58 31.02 -36.37 -43.03
CA ASN A 58 30.16 -35.28 -43.43
C ASN A 58 30.41 -34.84 -44.89
N PRO A 59 29.36 -34.49 -45.66
CA PRO A 59 29.53 -33.94 -47.00
C PRO A 59 30.33 -32.62 -47.02
N GLY A 60 30.89 -32.28 -48.19
CA GLY A 60 31.69 -31.05 -48.36
C GLY A 60 30.87 -29.83 -48.80
N LEU A 61 31.57 -28.75 -49.15
CA LEU A 61 30.98 -27.49 -49.66
C LEU A 61 30.14 -27.70 -50.92
N ALA A 62 30.60 -28.55 -51.84
CA ALA A 62 29.88 -28.85 -53.08
C ALA A 62 28.54 -29.57 -52.84
N GLN A 63 28.33 -30.15 -51.66
CA GLN A 63 27.10 -30.83 -51.28
C GLN A 63 26.19 -29.95 -50.42
N HIS A 64 26.50 -28.67 -50.23
CA HIS A 64 25.61 -27.78 -49.48
C HIS A 64 24.23 -27.71 -50.14
N GLY A 65 23.16 -27.99 -49.38
CA GLY A 65 21.81 -28.14 -49.90
C GLY A 65 21.46 -29.56 -50.39
N MET A 66 22.37 -30.53 -50.27
CA MET A 66 22.08 -31.95 -50.56
C MET A 66 20.92 -32.44 -49.72
N LEU A 67 19.89 -32.98 -50.35
CA LEU A 67 18.65 -33.46 -49.73
C LEU A 67 18.66 -34.99 -49.59
N VAL A 68 18.27 -35.48 -48.41
CA VAL A 68 18.07 -36.90 -48.11
C VAL A 68 16.80 -37.10 -47.30
N PHE A 69 16.23 -38.30 -47.36
CA PHE A 69 15.16 -38.72 -46.44
C PHE A 69 15.72 -39.75 -45.46
N LEU A 70 15.79 -39.40 -44.18
CA LEU A 70 16.15 -40.32 -43.11
C LEU A 70 14.94 -41.20 -42.81
N SER A 71 15.03 -42.51 -43.10
CA SER A 71 13.90 -43.44 -43.00
C SER A 71 13.70 -44.04 -41.60
N GLU A 72 14.67 -43.90 -40.71
CA GLU A 72 14.66 -44.42 -39.34
C GLU A 72 15.23 -43.38 -38.37
N ASN A 73 14.75 -43.37 -37.11
CA ASN A 73 15.32 -42.49 -36.09
C ASN A 73 16.80 -42.85 -35.86
N TYR A 74 17.69 -41.87 -35.93
CA TYR A 74 19.13 -42.07 -35.76
C TYR A 74 19.75 -40.94 -34.94
N ASN A 75 20.44 -41.24 -33.84
CA ASN A 75 21.17 -40.28 -33.01
C ASN A 75 20.36 -39.00 -32.67
N ASN A 76 19.17 -39.16 -32.07
CA ASN A 76 18.20 -38.10 -31.75
C ASN A 76 17.63 -37.32 -32.94
N SER A 77 17.92 -37.73 -34.18
CA SER A 77 17.32 -37.18 -35.38
C SER A 77 16.11 -38.04 -35.78
N PRO A 78 14.88 -37.50 -35.75
CA PRO A 78 13.69 -38.25 -36.14
C PRO A 78 13.65 -38.53 -37.65
N THR A 79 12.92 -39.56 -38.08
CA THR A 79 12.61 -39.81 -39.50
C THR A 79 12.09 -38.54 -40.18
N GLY A 80 12.61 -38.20 -41.36
CA GLY A 80 12.22 -36.98 -42.07
C GLY A 80 13.16 -36.55 -43.19
N PHE A 81 12.86 -35.42 -43.82
CA PHE A 81 13.73 -34.80 -44.81
C PHE A 81 14.84 -34.00 -44.14
N TYR A 82 16.08 -34.20 -44.58
CA TYR A 82 17.26 -33.48 -44.10
C TYR A 82 18.04 -32.90 -45.27
N TYR A 83 18.59 -31.71 -45.07
CA TYR A 83 19.53 -31.12 -46.00
C TYR A 83 20.90 -30.89 -45.36
N TRP A 84 21.97 -30.99 -46.15
CA TRP A 84 23.32 -30.72 -45.68
C TRP A 84 23.57 -29.20 -45.56
N HIS A 85 23.77 -28.72 -44.34
CA HIS A 85 24.10 -27.32 -44.06
C HIS A 85 25.59 -27.17 -43.76
N GLN A 86 26.38 -26.85 -44.79
CA GLN A 86 27.83 -26.90 -44.69
C GLN A 86 28.41 -25.83 -43.75
N GLN A 87 27.82 -24.63 -43.68
CA GLN A 87 28.33 -23.54 -42.85
C GLN A 87 28.31 -23.89 -41.35
N GLU A 88 27.41 -24.78 -40.95
CA GLU A 88 27.30 -25.28 -39.57
C GLU A 88 27.77 -26.74 -39.44
N ASN A 89 28.28 -27.33 -40.53
CA ASN A 89 28.78 -28.70 -40.60
C ASN A 89 27.81 -29.75 -40.02
N GLN A 90 26.50 -29.61 -40.32
CA GLN A 90 25.46 -30.51 -39.80
C GLN A 90 24.34 -30.77 -40.80
N TRP A 91 23.68 -31.92 -40.65
CA TRP A 91 22.41 -32.22 -41.32
C TRP A 91 21.29 -31.49 -40.59
N LYS A 92 20.53 -30.66 -41.30
CA LYS A 92 19.38 -29.94 -40.76
C LYS A 92 18.08 -30.56 -41.26
N SER A 93 17.15 -30.81 -40.34
CA SER A 93 15.80 -31.25 -40.70
C SER A 93 15.06 -30.13 -41.44
N ILE A 94 14.34 -30.48 -42.50
CA ILE A 94 13.40 -29.57 -43.18
C ILE A 94 12.12 -29.43 -42.36
N VAL A 95 11.79 -30.43 -41.54
CA VAL A 95 10.58 -30.44 -40.71
C VAL A 95 10.92 -30.96 -39.32
N SER A 96 11.59 -30.13 -38.52
CA SER A 96 11.59 -30.16 -37.04
C SER A 96 12.57 -29.13 -36.47
N ASP A 97 12.55 -27.90 -36.99
CA ASP A 97 13.09 -26.74 -36.29
C ASP A 97 11.95 -25.86 -35.74
N ALA A 98 10.75 -26.45 -35.57
CA ALA A 98 9.82 -25.99 -34.56
C ALA A 98 10.49 -26.24 -33.20
N LYS A 99 11.41 -25.35 -32.82
CA LYS A 99 11.84 -25.21 -31.43
C LYS A 99 10.57 -25.26 -30.59
N ALA A 100 10.55 -26.12 -29.57
CA ALA A 100 9.44 -26.21 -28.64
C ALA A 100 8.96 -24.80 -28.31
N SER A 101 7.66 -24.52 -28.51
CA SER A 101 7.22 -23.14 -28.48
C SER A 101 7.48 -22.52 -27.10
N ASN A 102 8.04 -21.31 -27.07
CA ASN A 102 8.28 -20.58 -25.83
C ASN A 102 6.97 -20.23 -25.11
N PHE A 103 5.87 -20.19 -25.86
CA PHE A 103 4.50 -19.97 -25.39
C PHE A 103 3.55 -20.91 -26.13
N TYR A 104 2.56 -21.45 -25.43
CA TYR A 104 1.52 -22.31 -26.00
C TYR A 104 0.20 -21.55 -26.13
N LYS A 105 -0.69 -22.01 -27.01
CA LYS A 105 -2.11 -21.64 -26.90
C LYS A 105 -2.69 -22.20 -25.62
N ILE A 106 -3.68 -21.51 -25.06
CA ILE A 106 -4.37 -22.00 -23.85
C ILE A 106 -4.97 -23.39 -24.13
N GLY A 107 -4.63 -24.36 -23.28
CA GLY A 107 -5.16 -25.73 -23.37
C GLY A 107 -4.51 -26.63 -24.43
N THR A 108 -3.46 -26.18 -25.11
CA THR A 108 -2.73 -26.99 -26.10
C THR A 108 -1.22 -26.98 -25.86
N THR A 109 -0.47 -27.74 -26.65
CA THR A 109 1.00 -27.71 -26.73
C THR A 109 1.49 -27.04 -28.02
N GLU A 110 0.58 -26.37 -28.74
CA GLU A 110 0.85 -25.74 -30.02
C GLU A 110 1.32 -24.29 -29.86
N SER A 111 2.17 -23.83 -30.78
CA SER A 111 2.58 -22.42 -30.83
C SER A 111 1.40 -21.51 -31.22
N PRO A 112 1.26 -20.32 -30.62
CA PRO A 112 0.43 -19.24 -31.14
C PRO A 112 0.78 -18.96 -32.61
N GLY A 113 -0.24 -18.91 -33.47
CA GLY A 113 -0.09 -18.77 -34.93
C GLY A 113 -0.35 -17.36 -35.45
N ASN A 114 -0.89 -16.47 -34.63
CA ASN A 114 -1.14 -15.07 -34.95
C ASN A 114 -1.13 -14.20 -33.67
N ILE A 115 -1.16 -12.87 -33.83
CA ILE A 115 -1.06 -11.88 -32.74
C ILE A 115 -2.31 -11.76 -31.86
N THR A 116 -3.41 -12.40 -32.23
CA THR A 116 -4.67 -12.40 -31.47
C THR A 116 -4.87 -13.69 -30.66
N ASP A 117 -3.99 -14.68 -30.84
CA ASP A 117 -4.04 -15.91 -30.07
C ASP A 117 -3.63 -15.63 -28.61
N ASP A 118 -4.39 -16.18 -27.66
CA ASP A 118 -3.99 -16.19 -26.26
C ASP A 118 -2.72 -17.03 -26.05
N ILE A 119 -1.85 -16.57 -25.15
CA ILE A 119 -0.54 -17.18 -24.89
C ILE A 119 -0.41 -17.67 -23.44
N PHE A 120 0.25 -18.81 -23.25
CA PHE A 120 0.43 -19.47 -21.95
C PHE A 120 1.80 -20.15 -21.83
N ARG A 121 2.34 -20.25 -20.61
CA ARG A 121 3.51 -21.10 -20.31
C ARG A 121 3.61 -21.44 -18.82
N ASN A 122 4.18 -22.61 -18.51
CA ASN A 122 4.30 -23.12 -17.14
C ASN A 122 5.47 -22.51 -16.34
N GLY A 123 6.57 -22.19 -17.03
CA GLY A 123 7.82 -21.68 -16.43
C GLY A 123 7.70 -20.26 -15.89
N ASN A 124 8.81 -19.68 -15.40
CA ASN A 124 8.88 -18.29 -14.91
C ASN A 124 9.34 -17.33 -16.01
N ILE A 125 8.79 -16.11 -16.14
CA ILE A 125 9.23 -15.08 -17.11
C ILE A 125 10.32 -14.28 -16.43
N GLY A 126 11.51 -14.24 -17.01
CA GLY A 126 12.52 -13.21 -16.74
C GLY A 126 12.53 -12.16 -17.82
N ILE A 127 12.46 -10.89 -17.44
CA ILE A 127 12.74 -9.75 -18.31
C ILE A 127 13.94 -9.03 -17.71
N GLY A 128 15.10 -9.09 -18.37
CA GLY A 128 16.34 -8.47 -17.88
C GLY A 128 17.04 -9.22 -16.75
N THR A 129 16.63 -10.45 -16.40
CA THR A 129 17.29 -11.29 -15.39
C THR A 129 17.20 -12.77 -15.75
N GLU A 130 18.22 -13.53 -15.37
CA GLU A 130 18.28 -14.99 -15.52
C GLU A 130 18.05 -15.74 -14.19
N ALA A 131 18.19 -15.06 -13.05
CA ALA A 131 17.93 -15.62 -11.72
C ALA A 131 16.47 -15.34 -11.29
N LEU A 132 15.59 -16.32 -11.51
CA LEU A 132 14.14 -16.17 -11.32
C LEU A 132 13.65 -16.80 -10.02
N GLU A 133 12.98 -15.98 -9.19
CA GLU A 133 12.32 -16.41 -7.96
C GLU A 133 10.79 -16.28 -8.04
N SER A 134 10.25 -15.62 -9.08
CA SER A 134 8.82 -15.39 -9.27
C SER A 134 8.33 -15.85 -10.65
N LYS A 135 7.00 -15.98 -10.82
CA LYS A 135 6.39 -16.38 -12.11
C LYS A 135 6.58 -15.33 -13.22
N LEU A 136 6.68 -14.06 -12.84
CA LEU A 136 7.07 -12.94 -13.70
C LEU A 136 8.01 -12.05 -12.89
N GLN A 137 9.24 -11.89 -13.37
CA GLN A 137 10.27 -11.05 -12.77
C GLN A 137 10.81 -10.08 -13.81
N ILE A 138 10.83 -8.80 -13.46
CA ILE A 138 11.34 -7.73 -14.32
C ILE A 138 12.49 -7.05 -13.58
N ALA A 139 13.66 -7.04 -14.19
CA ALA A 139 14.86 -6.41 -13.65
C ALA A 139 15.40 -5.39 -14.66
N ILE A 140 15.76 -4.22 -14.14
CA ILE A 140 16.52 -3.21 -14.88
C ILE A 140 17.90 -3.17 -14.26
N ASN A 141 18.89 -3.66 -14.99
CA ASN A 141 20.24 -3.82 -14.46
C ASN A 141 21.01 -2.49 -14.45
N PRO A 142 22.02 -2.35 -13.57
CA PRO A 142 22.94 -1.22 -13.59
C PRO A 142 23.54 -1.02 -14.99
N GLY A 143 23.64 0.24 -15.42
CA GLY A 143 24.18 0.59 -16.74
C GLY A 143 23.19 0.54 -17.90
N ASP A 144 21.89 0.28 -17.67
CA ASP A 144 20.87 0.47 -18.71
C ASP A 144 20.90 1.93 -19.21
N PRO A 145 21.14 2.17 -20.52
CA PRO A 145 21.39 3.50 -21.08
C PRO A 145 20.12 4.35 -21.21
N LYS A 146 18.93 3.83 -20.85
CA LYS A 146 17.68 4.60 -20.92
C LYS A 146 17.62 5.67 -19.82
N ASP A 147 17.20 6.87 -20.22
CA ASP A 147 16.97 8.00 -19.32
C ASP A 147 15.85 7.73 -18.31
N ILE A 148 14.82 6.97 -18.71
CA ILE A 148 13.70 6.58 -17.84
C ILE A 148 13.67 5.04 -17.70
N LYS A 149 13.76 4.57 -16.45
CA LYS A 149 13.80 3.14 -16.09
C LYS A 149 12.45 2.69 -15.52
N LYS A 150 11.54 2.24 -16.38
CA LYS A 150 10.21 1.69 -15.99
C LYS A 150 10.20 0.16 -16.09
N GLY A 151 9.95 -0.51 -14.98
CA GLY A 151 9.81 -1.99 -14.95
C GLY A 151 8.44 -2.45 -15.45
N LEU A 152 7.37 -1.81 -15.00
CA LEU A 152 5.99 -2.14 -15.37
C LEU A 152 5.17 -0.86 -15.45
N GLU A 153 4.41 -0.70 -16.54
CA GLU A 153 3.42 0.37 -16.72
C GLU A 153 2.11 -0.29 -17.15
N ILE A 154 1.01 0.07 -16.47
CA ILE A 154 -0.32 -0.43 -16.80
C ILE A 154 -1.23 0.77 -17.00
N ASP A 155 -1.76 0.91 -18.22
CA ASP A 155 -2.73 1.93 -18.58
C ASP A 155 -4.07 1.26 -18.95
N ASN A 156 -5.10 1.51 -18.15
CA ASN A 156 -6.46 1.07 -18.42
C ASN A 156 -7.33 2.30 -18.78
N ASN A 157 -7.31 2.67 -20.06
CA ASN A 157 -8.03 3.83 -20.60
C ASN A 157 -9.43 3.47 -21.12
N ASN A 158 -10.24 2.77 -20.30
CA ASN A 158 -11.61 2.41 -20.68
C ASN A 158 -12.53 3.66 -20.74
N PRO A 159 -13.22 3.93 -21.87
CA PRO A 159 -14.05 5.12 -22.05
C PRO A 159 -15.48 4.98 -21.51
N GLU A 160 -15.91 3.77 -21.15
CA GLU A 160 -17.30 3.49 -20.75
C GLU A 160 -17.60 3.83 -19.28
N LYS A 161 -18.75 4.47 -19.04
CA LYS A 161 -19.15 5.00 -17.72
C LYS A 161 -19.82 4.00 -16.78
N THR A 162 -20.24 2.83 -17.28
CA THR A 162 -21.09 1.87 -16.54
C THR A 162 -20.39 0.55 -16.24
N LYS A 163 -19.08 0.47 -16.46
CA LYS A 163 -18.28 -0.75 -16.25
C LYS A 163 -17.37 -0.58 -15.04
N ASN A 164 -17.17 -1.68 -14.32
CA ASN A 164 -16.07 -1.77 -13.37
C ASN A 164 -14.78 -1.93 -14.16
N THR A 165 -13.76 -1.14 -13.82
CA THR A 165 -12.43 -1.21 -14.43
C THR A 165 -11.39 -1.42 -13.34
N TYR A 166 -10.36 -2.19 -13.65
CA TYR A 166 -9.26 -2.47 -12.74
C TYR A 166 -7.96 -2.21 -13.50
N GLY A 167 -7.10 -1.32 -12.97
CA GLY A 167 -5.73 -1.19 -13.48
C GLY A 167 -4.87 -2.38 -13.08
N MET A 168 -5.02 -2.83 -11.83
CA MET A 168 -4.33 -4.01 -11.30
C MET A 168 -5.20 -4.65 -10.21
N GLU A 169 -5.44 -5.95 -10.30
CA GLU A 169 -6.07 -6.74 -9.24
C GLU A 169 -5.05 -7.75 -8.70
N ILE A 170 -4.64 -7.60 -7.43
CA ILE A 170 -3.73 -8.52 -6.76
C ILE A 170 -4.49 -9.28 -5.68
N THR A 171 -4.48 -10.60 -5.78
CA THR A 171 -5.16 -11.48 -4.82
C THR A 171 -4.20 -12.52 -4.26
N ASN A 172 -3.94 -12.47 -2.95
CA ASN A 172 -3.13 -13.49 -2.25
C ASN A 172 -4.01 -14.41 -1.39
N ARG A 173 -4.42 -15.55 -1.96
CA ARG A 173 -5.21 -16.61 -1.30
C ARG A 173 -4.36 -17.70 -0.63
N SER A 174 -3.08 -17.44 -0.34
CA SER A 174 -2.24 -18.46 0.29
C SER A 174 -2.79 -18.89 1.67
N LYS A 175 -2.63 -20.16 2.02
CA LYS A 175 -3.09 -20.75 3.30
C LYS A 175 -2.01 -20.75 4.39
N THR A 176 -0.99 -19.89 4.26
CA THR A 176 0.18 -19.94 5.14
C THR A 176 -0.10 -19.38 6.52
N ASP A 177 0.47 -20.02 7.56
CA ASP A 177 0.52 -19.51 8.94
C ASP A 177 1.68 -18.51 9.15
N ALA A 178 2.49 -18.26 8.11
CA ALA A 178 3.57 -17.28 8.12
C ALA A 178 3.09 -15.90 7.60
N VAL A 179 4.02 -14.93 7.50
CA VAL A 179 3.69 -13.58 7.04
C VAL A 179 3.16 -13.58 5.61
N LYS A 180 1.96 -13.00 5.42
CA LYS A 180 1.32 -12.84 4.10
C LYS A 180 1.43 -11.38 3.65
N TYR A 181 1.98 -11.18 2.45
CA TYR A 181 2.00 -9.87 1.80
C TYR A 181 0.97 -9.83 0.66
N GLY A 182 0.16 -8.76 0.60
CA GLY A 182 -0.66 -8.46 -0.58
C GLY A 182 0.18 -7.78 -1.65
N ILE A 183 0.74 -6.63 -1.30
CA ILE A 183 1.73 -5.89 -2.09
C ILE A 183 2.91 -5.59 -1.15
N LYS A 184 4.12 -6.01 -1.52
CA LYS A 184 5.35 -5.67 -0.80
C LYS A 184 6.14 -4.68 -1.65
N LEU A 185 6.24 -3.44 -1.20
CA LEU A 185 7.04 -2.40 -1.84
C LEU A 185 8.26 -2.14 -0.98
N SER A 186 9.43 -2.07 -1.61
CA SER A 186 10.69 -1.73 -0.94
C SER A 186 11.35 -0.64 -1.77
N VAL A 187 11.68 0.47 -1.11
CA VAL A 187 12.44 1.58 -1.68
C VAL A 187 13.63 1.79 -0.76
N SER A 188 14.81 1.39 -1.23
CA SER A 188 16.09 1.53 -0.53
C SER A 188 17.08 2.26 -1.41
N THR A 189 18.07 2.95 -0.83
CA THR A 189 19.15 3.58 -1.62
C THR A 189 20.44 3.72 -0.83
N ASP A 190 21.54 3.87 -1.58
CA ASP A 190 22.55 4.93 -1.36
C ASP A 190 22.21 6.12 -2.31
N GLY A 191 22.20 7.37 -1.81
CA GLY A 191 21.93 8.60 -2.61
C GLY A 191 21.14 9.69 -1.84
N GLU A 192 20.91 10.87 -2.43
CA GLU A 192 20.30 12.05 -1.77
C GLU A 192 18.89 12.46 -2.27
N ALA A 193 18.29 11.74 -3.22
CA ALA A 193 17.03 12.15 -3.88
C ALA A 193 15.75 12.02 -3.02
N GLU A 194 14.62 12.59 -3.43
CA GLU A 194 13.34 12.33 -2.75
C GLU A 194 12.83 10.91 -3.06
N ARG A 195 12.16 10.26 -2.10
CA ARG A 195 11.61 8.90 -2.26
C ARG A 195 10.14 8.86 -1.89
N TYR A 196 9.38 8.12 -2.68
CA TYR A 196 7.99 7.80 -2.38
C TYR A 196 7.81 6.29 -2.37
N GLY A 197 7.41 5.71 -1.24
CA GLY A 197 7.10 4.27 -1.15
C GLY A 197 5.79 3.91 -1.85
N ILE A 198 4.78 4.76 -1.68
CA ILE A 198 3.49 4.72 -2.38
C ILE A 198 3.11 6.17 -2.68
N TYR A 199 3.04 6.55 -3.95
CA TYR A 199 2.55 7.86 -4.39
C TYR A 199 1.24 7.66 -5.15
N ASN A 200 0.13 8.00 -4.51
CA ASN A 200 -1.21 7.86 -5.08
C ASN A 200 -1.76 9.26 -5.37
N VAL A 201 -2.20 9.48 -6.61
CA VAL A 201 -2.94 10.68 -7.02
C VAL A 201 -4.33 10.25 -7.46
N THR A 202 -5.34 10.66 -6.71
CA THR A 202 -6.74 10.45 -7.08
C THR A 202 -7.35 11.79 -7.49
N ASN A 203 -7.76 11.89 -8.76
CA ASN A 203 -8.36 13.10 -9.32
C ASN A 203 -9.79 12.83 -9.78
N LYS A 204 -10.65 13.85 -9.74
CA LYS A 204 -12.01 13.79 -10.27
C LYS A 204 -12.32 15.08 -11.01
N ALA A 205 -12.78 14.95 -12.25
CA ALA A 205 -13.06 16.11 -13.11
C ALA A 205 -14.44 16.76 -12.85
N SER A 206 -15.45 16.01 -12.40
CA SER A 206 -16.74 16.53 -11.88
C SER A 206 -17.60 15.39 -11.25
N GLY A 207 -18.53 15.73 -10.34
CA GLY A 207 -19.52 14.81 -9.72
C GLY A 207 -19.61 14.91 -8.19
N SER A 208 -20.74 14.54 -7.58
CA SER A 208 -21.06 14.76 -6.14
C SER A 208 -20.68 13.65 -5.15
N ARG A 209 -20.08 12.54 -5.62
CA ARG A 209 -19.65 11.41 -4.78
C ARG A 209 -18.25 11.56 -4.17
N ASP A 210 -18.01 10.91 -3.04
CA ASP A 210 -16.73 10.95 -2.31
C ASP A 210 -15.56 10.35 -3.12
N MET A 211 -14.35 10.87 -2.87
CA MET A 211 -13.09 10.36 -3.39
C MET A 211 -12.26 9.81 -2.22
N TYR A 212 -11.69 8.62 -2.38
CA TYR A 212 -10.83 8.00 -1.38
C TYR A 212 -9.44 7.79 -1.97
N GLY A 213 -8.43 8.50 -1.45
CA GLY A 213 -7.04 8.40 -1.93
C GLY A 213 -6.35 7.10 -1.51
N ILE A 214 -6.63 6.65 -0.29
CA ILE A 214 -6.21 5.36 0.26
C ILE A 214 -7.36 4.87 1.17
N TYR A 215 -7.98 3.73 0.86
CA TYR A 215 -9.02 3.12 1.68
C TYR A 215 -8.50 1.81 2.27
N ASN A 216 -8.26 1.80 3.57
CA ASN A 216 -7.84 0.61 4.31
C ASN A 216 -9.03 0.11 5.15
N ARG A 217 -9.50 -1.12 4.91
CA ARG A 217 -10.52 -1.78 5.73
C ARG A 217 -9.89 -3.01 6.39
N VAL A 218 -9.85 -3.00 7.73
CA VAL A 218 -9.47 -4.17 8.52
C VAL A 218 -10.75 -4.88 8.97
N GLY A 219 -10.93 -6.14 8.57
CA GLY A 219 -12.03 -6.99 9.02
C GLY A 219 -11.77 -7.57 10.40
N ARG A 220 -12.83 -7.91 11.15
CA ARG A 220 -12.72 -8.60 12.46
C ARG A 220 -12.02 -9.95 12.28
N THR A 221 -10.95 -10.17 13.05
CA THR A 221 -10.41 -11.51 13.31
C THR A 221 -11.25 -12.12 14.44
N GLU A 222 -12.21 -12.99 14.11
CA GLU A 222 -12.98 -13.71 15.13
C GLU A 222 -12.06 -14.67 15.89
N GLY A 223 -11.96 -14.51 17.21
CA GLY A 223 -11.32 -15.48 18.11
C GLY A 223 -9.86 -15.26 18.51
N ALA A 224 -9.24 -14.10 18.22
CA ALA A 224 -7.86 -13.82 18.65
C ALA A 224 -7.71 -12.47 19.36
N ASN A 225 -7.12 -12.48 20.57
CA ASN A 225 -6.62 -11.29 21.28
C ASN A 225 -5.37 -10.75 20.58
N SER A 226 -5.53 -10.23 19.37
CA SER A 226 -4.44 -9.66 18.56
C SER A 226 -4.65 -8.17 18.36
N ASP A 227 -3.55 -7.42 18.35
CA ASP A 227 -3.57 -6.01 17.99
C ASP A 227 -3.85 -5.88 16.49
N ASN A 228 -4.88 -5.11 16.13
CA ASN A 228 -5.27 -4.87 14.74
C ASN A 228 -4.98 -3.41 14.38
N TYR A 229 -4.18 -3.18 13.34
CA TYR A 229 -3.80 -1.83 12.91
C TYR A 229 -4.38 -1.54 11.52
N GLY A 230 -5.20 -0.49 11.41
CA GLY A 230 -5.73 0.00 10.14
C GLY A 230 -4.66 0.68 9.28
N ILE A 231 -3.83 1.50 9.92
CA ILE A 231 -2.63 2.14 9.35
C ILE A 231 -1.60 2.14 10.47
N PHE A 232 -0.44 1.52 10.24
CA PHE A 232 0.71 1.58 11.15
C PHE A 232 1.83 2.33 10.45
N THR A 233 2.24 3.45 11.02
CA THR A 233 3.34 4.25 10.47
C THR A 233 4.46 4.34 11.48
N GLU A 234 5.62 3.83 11.09
CA GLU A 234 6.88 3.93 11.82
C GLU A 234 7.91 4.54 10.87
N ILE A 235 8.66 5.53 11.34
CA ILE A 235 9.63 6.24 10.51
C ILE A 235 10.91 6.51 11.31
N GLY A 236 12.05 6.28 10.65
CA GLY A 236 13.37 6.51 11.21
C GLY A 236 13.93 5.34 12.01
N THR A 237 15.12 5.55 12.55
CA THR A 237 15.81 4.65 13.49
C THR A 237 16.37 5.52 14.62
N ASN A 238 16.92 4.90 15.67
CA ASN A 238 17.53 5.64 16.80
C ASN A 238 18.70 6.57 16.40
N THR A 239 19.14 6.56 15.14
CA THR A 239 20.19 7.42 14.59
C THR A 239 19.68 8.42 13.55
N GLY A 240 18.37 8.52 13.34
CA GLY A 240 17.76 9.44 12.36
C GLY A 240 18.08 10.91 12.66
N ARG A 241 18.39 11.69 11.62
CA ARG A 241 18.66 13.14 11.70
C ARG A 241 17.68 13.89 10.80
N GLY A 242 17.27 15.11 11.18
CA GLY A 242 16.30 15.94 10.44
C GLY A 242 14.91 15.98 11.08
N HIS A 243 13.93 16.60 10.40
CA HIS A 243 12.53 16.58 10.84
C HIS A 243 11.89 15.24 10.44
N ILE A 244 11.40 14.49 11.44
CA ILE A 244 10.82 13.17 11.25
C ILE A 244 9.35 13.23 11.68
N TYR A 245 8.44 13.09 10.72
CA TYR A 245 7.00 13.09 10.96
C TYR A 245 6.44 11.69 10.68
N GLY A 246 5.89 11.02 11.69
CA GLY A 246 5.15 9.77 11.49
C GLY A 246 3.86 9.97 10.71
N ILE A 247 3.18 11.09 10.93
CA ILE A 247 2.04 11.55 10.13
C ILE A 247 2.19 13.07 9.98
N TYR A 248 2.35 13.55 8.75
CA TYR A 248 2.24 14.98 8.43
C TYR A 248 0.93 15.21 7.69
N ALA A 249 0.00 15.92 8.33
CA ALA A 249 -1.30 16.23 7.74
C ALA A 249 -1.50 17.74 7.69
N ARG A 250 -1.84 18.25 6.50
CA ARG A 250 -2.19 19.64 6.26
C ARG A 250 -3.50 19.66 5.51
N ALA A 251 -4.46 20.44 6.00
CA ALA A 251 -5.73 20.66 5.33
C ALA A 251 -5.86 22.13 4.97
N GLU A 252 -6.11 22.38 3.68
CA GLU A 252 -6.38 23.70 3.13
C GLU A 252 -7.74 23.65 2.45
N GLY A 253 -8.55 24.67 2.63
CA GLY A 253 -9.86 24.73 2.02
C GLY A 253 -10.46 26.11 2.15
N ASN A 254 -11.58 26.30 1.45
CA ASN A 254 -12.32 27.56 1.51
C ASN A 254 -12.73 27.87 2.96
N PRO A 255 -12.63 29.13 3.43
CA PRO A 255 -13.04 29.55 4.77
C PRO A 255 -14.47 29.15 5.18
N SER A 256 -15.37 28.91 4.22
CA SER A 256 -16.75 28.45 4.48
C SER A 256 -16.89 26.92 4.60
N SER A 257 -15.80 26.15 4.47
CA SER A 257 -15.82 24.70 4.53
C SER A 257 -15.31 24.17 5.87
N ARG A 258 -15.77 22.98 6.27
CA ARG A 258 -15.16 22.26 7.39
C ARG A 258 -13.84 21.65 6.93
N VAL A 259 -12.72 22.26 7.33
CA VAL A 259 -11.36 21.86 6.94
C VAL A 259 -10.65 21.28 8.16
N PHE A 260 -10.31 19.98 8.11
CA PHE A 260 -9.62 19.30 9.21
C PHE A 260 -8.43 18.52 8.69
N ALA A 261 -7.25 18.70 9.31
CA ALA A 261 -6.08 17.88 9.02
C ALA A 261 -6.23 16.43 9.56
N GLY A 262 -7.16 16.21 10.50
CA GLY A 262 -7.59 14.89 10.95
C GLY A 262 -9.03 14.94 11.46
N TYR A 263 -9.83 13.94 11.13
CA TYR A 263 -11.18 13.73 11.66
C TYR A 263 -11.25 12.32 12.22
N PHE A 264 -11.52 12.21 13.52
CA PHE A 264 -11.58 10.93 14.23
C PHE A 264 -12.98 10.77 14.83
N GLU A 265 -13.65 9.69 14.46
CA GLU A 265 -14.96 9.32 14.98
C GLU A 265 -14.81 8.11 15.90
N GLY A 266 -14.65 8.39 17.19
CA GLY A 266 -14.34 7.42 18.24
C GLY A 266 -13.38 7.99 19.28
N PRO A 267 -13.05 7.22 20.36
CA PRO A 267 -12.06 7.63 21.35
C PRO A 267 -10.69 7.87 20.70
N VAL A 268 -10.00 8.94 21.12
CA VAL A 268 -8.66 9.29 20.63
C VAL A 268 -7.68 9.26 21.79
N GLY A 269 -6.73 8.32 21.75
CA GLY A 269 -5.58 8.24 22.65
C GLY A 269 -4.37 8.99 22.10
N ILE A 270 -3.67 9.74 22.96
CA ILE A 270 -2.42 10.45 22.62
C ILE A 270 -1.39 10.12 23.70
N GLY A 271 -0.28 9.49 23.32
CA GLY A 271 0.70 9.01 24.28
C GLY A 271 2.00 8.51 23.67
N LYS A 272 2.96 8.19 24.53
CA LYS A 272 4.26 7.61 24.12
C LYS A 272 4.17 6.09 23.91
N SER A 273 3.27 5.43 24.64
CA SER A 273 2.98 4.00 24.50
C SER A 273 1.54 3.72 24.93
N LYS A 274 1.02 2.51 24.66
CA LYS A 274 -0.31 2.08 25.14
C LYS A 274 -0.47 2.15 26.66
N ALA A 275 0.63 2.10 27.41
CA ALA A 275 0.63 2.22 28.87
C ALA A 275 0.77 3.67 29.37
N GLU A 276 1.09 4.61 28.46
CA GLU A 276 1.40 6.01 28.75
C GLU A 276 0.61 6.94 27.82
N GLU A 277 -0.68 6.64 27.61
CA GLU A 277 -1.57 7.44 26.76
C GLU A 277 -2.65 8.17 27.55
N TYR A 278 -3.02 9.33 27.01
CA TYR A 278 -4.15 10.12 27.45
C TYR A 278 -5.31 9.95 26.48
N THR A 279 -6.46 9.51 26.97
CA THR A 279 -7.67 9.36 26.14
C THR A 279 -8.54 10.62 26.23
N LEU A 280 -8.88 11.18 25.07
CA LEU A 280 -9.83 12.30 24.97
C LEU A 280 -11.25 11.85 25.31
N PRO A 281 -12.06 12.71 25.94
CA PRO A 281 -13.43 12.37 26.33
C PRO A 281 -14.35 12.15 25.12
N ASP A 282 -15.32 11.25 25.28
CA ASP A 282 -16.31 10.84 24.26
C ASP A 282 -17.46 11.83 24.06
N SER A 283 -17.50 12.89 24.86
CA SER A 283 -18.55 13.90 24.89
C SER A 283 -17.99 15.30 24.64
N ARG A 284 -18.85 16.16 24.11
CA ARG A 284 -18.51 17.57 23.89
C ARG A 284 -18.56 18.32 25.23
N GLY A 285 -17.54 19.14 25.50
CA GLY A 285 -17.54 20.07 26.63
C GLY A 285 -18.63 21.12 26.51
N LYS A 286 -19.08 21.65 27.64
CA LYS A 286 -19.99 22.80 27.66
C LYS A 286 -19.20 24.09 27.45
N GLU A 287 -19.92 25.17 27.15
CA GLU A 287 -19.31 26.49 27.06
C GLU A 287 -18.62 26.83 28.39
N GLY A 288 -17.31 27.14 28.31
CA GLY A 288 -16.50 27.44 29.49
C GLY A 288 -15.85 26.23 30.18
N ASP A 289 -15.98 25.01 29.67
CA ASP A 289 -15.21 23.88 30.19
C ASP A 289 -13.75 23.90 29.68
N ILE A 290 -12.83 23.39 30.49
CA ILE A 290 -11.43 23.10 30.16
C ILE A 290 -11.18 21.59 30.17
N LEU A 291 -10.27 21.12 29.32
CA LEU A 291 -9.75 19.75 29.38
C LEU A 291 -8.66 19.66 30.45
N VAL A 292 -8.80 18.69 31.36
CA VAL A 292 -7.84 18.43 32.43
C VAL A 292 -7.45 16.95 32.38
N SER A 293 -6.14 16.68 32.40
CA SER A 293 -5.59 15.33 32.52
C SER A 293 -5.50 14.87 33.99
N ASP A 294 -5.60 13.57 34.22
CA ASP A 294 -5.28 12.92 35.50
C ASP A 294 -3.93 12.18 35.45
N ASP A 295 -3.53 11.52 36.53
CA ASP A 295 -2.33 10.67 36.60
C ASP A 295 -2.61 9.20 36.23
N GLN A 296 -3.81 8.90 35.72
CA GLN A 296 -4.25 7.56 35.29
C GLN A 296 -4.48 7.45 33.77
N GLY A 297 -4.18 8.50 32.99
CA GLY A 297 -4.27 8.47 31.54
C GLY A 297 -5.61 8.91 30.96
N ASN A 298 -6.46 9.61 31.72
CA ASN A 298 -7.72 10.16 31.22
C ASN A 298 -7.66 11.68 31.08
N VAL A 299 -8.36 12.20 30.07
CA VAL A 299 -8.65 13.62 29.94
C VAL A 299 -10.17 13.81 30.10
N SER A 300 -10.59 14.75 30.93
CA SER A 300 -12.01 15.03 31.18
C SER A 300 -12.34 16.52 31.11
N TRP A 301 -13.59 16.85 30.79
CA TRP A 301 -14.10 18.21 30.88
C TRP A 301 -14.32 18.62 32.34
N LYS A 302 -13.80 19.78 32.71
CA LYS A 302 -14.03 20.42 34.02
C LYS A 302 -14.40 21.89 33.80
N ALA A 303 -15.23 22.45 34.67
CA ALA A 303 -15.61 23.86 34.59
C ALA A 303 -14.40 24.79 34.84
N ASN A 304 -14.23 25.82 34.01
CA ASN A 304 -13.13 26.78 34.12
C ASN A 304 -13.40 27.83 35.22
N HIS A 305 -12.51 27.99 36.20
CA HIS A 305 -12.41 29.14 37.14
C HIS A 305 -13.75 29.78 37.55
N THR A 306 -14.80 28.98 37.71
CA THR A 306 -16.12 29.55 37.85
C THR A 306 -16.24 29.93 39.31
N ARG A 307 -16.43 31.22 39.57
CA ARG A 307 -16.82 31.69 40.89
C ARG A 307 -18.26 31.22 41.16
N ASN A 308 -18.44 29.92 41.31
CA ASN A 308 -19.73 29.30 41.39
C ASN A 308 -20.41 29.69 42.71
N TYR A 309 -21.72 29.81 42.65
CA TYR A 309 -22.54 30.12 43.80
C TYR A 309 -23.22 28.86 44.31
N VAL A 310 -22.99 28.54 45.58
CA VAL A 310 -23.59 27.40 46.28
C VAL A 310 -24.29 27.92 47.52
N SER A 311 -25.39 27.27 47.90
CA SER A 311 -26.17 27.61 49.10
C SER A 311 -26.34 26.36 49.95
N THR A 312 -26.21 26.50 51.28
CA THR A 312 -26.52 25.41 52.22
C THR A 312 -28.01 25.03 52.20
N GLY A 313 -28.88 25.90 51.67
CA GLY A 313 -30.29 25.60 51.45
C GLY A 313 -31.05 25.18 52.71
N ASN A 314 -31.67 24.00 52.68
CA ASN A 314 -32.40 23.42 53.81
C ASN A 314 -31.60 22.37 54.59
N GLN A 315 -30.31 22.21 54.30
CA GLN A 315 -29.49 21.20 54.96
C GLN A 315 -29.34 21.53 56.44
N THR A 316 -29.57 20.53 57.29
CA THR A 316 -29.35 20.60 58.73
C THR A 316 -28.02 19.95 59.13
N GLY A 317 -27.44 20.37 60.25
CA GLY A 317 -26.15 19.84 60.72
C GLY A 317 -24.94 20.52 60.11
N ASN A 318 -23.80 19.83 60.08
CA ASN A 318 -22.54 20.33 59.53
C ASN A 318 -22.55 20.29 57.99
N TYR A 319 -22.17 21.39 57.34
CA TYR A 319 -22.00 21.47 55.89
C TYR A 319 -20.51 21.50 55.53
N ILE A 320 -20.07 20.62 54.63
CA ILE A 320 -18.66 20.57 54.18
C ILE A 320 -18.55 21.29 52.84
N ILE A 321 -17.65 22.27 52.75
CA ILE A 321 -17.44 23.04 51.52
C ILE A 321 -16.73 22.15 50.47
N GLY A 322 -17.38 21.91 49.32
CA GLY A 322 -16.81 21.16 48.21
C GLY A 322 -15.68 21.90 47.47
N PRO A 323 -14.79 21.20 46.73
CA PRO A 323 -13.67 21.80 45.99
C PRO A 323 -14.10 22.78 44.91
N GLU A 324 -15.33 22.64 44.42
CA GLU A 324 -15.91 23.50 43.40
C GLU A 324 -16.26 24.89 43.95
N VAL A 325 -16.58 25.06 45.24
CA VAL A 325 -17.24 26.26 45.80
C VAL A 325 -16.33 27.49 45.81
N TYR A 326 -16.84 28.60 45.30
CA TYR A 326 -16.26 29.94 45.40
C TYR A 326 -17.14 30.88 46.24
N TYR A 327 -18.43 31.06 45.91
CA TYR A 327 -19.39 31.78 46.76
C TYR A 327 -20.26 30.77 47.51
N LEU A 328 -20.27 30.85 48.85
CA LEU A 328 -21.17 30.04 49.69
C LEU A 328 -22.15 30.94 50.44
N ARG A 329 -23.45 30.79 50.15
CA ARG A 329 -24.52 31.33 50.99
C ARG A 329 -24.84 30.35 52.12
N ILE A 330 -24.73 30.83 53.36
CA ILE A 330 -25.01 30.08 54.58
C ILE A 330 -26.38 30.50 55.11
N THR A 331 -27.30 29.54 55.20
CA THR A 331 -28.67 29.71 55.69
C THR A 331 -28.82 29.20 57.13
N ASN A 332 -30.00 29.38 57.71
CA ASN A 332 -30.31 29.08 59.12
C ASN A 332 -30.23 27.62 59.55
N ASN A 333 -30.24 26.69 58.61
CA ASN A 333 -30.43 25.28 58.94
C ASN A 333 -29.10 24.58 59.28
N ALA A 334 -27.99 25.08 58.74
CA ALA A 334 -26.67 24.53 59.01
C ALA A 334 -26.19 24.93 60.41
N SER A 335 -25.82 23.95 61.24
CA SER A 335 -25.31 24.19 62.60
C SER A 335 -23.83 24.60 62.60
N SER A 336 -23.08 24.17 61.59
CA SER A 336 -21.68 24.53 61.39
C SER A 336 -21.25 24.35 59.94
N ILE A 337 -20.16 25.01 59.54
CA ILE A 337 -19.53 24.87 58.23
C ILE A 337 -18.12 24.34 58.42
N THR A 338 -17.77 23.24 57.75
CA THR A 338 -16.41 22.74 57.70
C THR A 338 -15.63 23.45 56.61
N ILE A 339 -14.61 24.20 57.01
CA ILE A 339 -13.68 24.85 56.08
C ILE A 339 -12.70 23.78 55.56
N PRO A 340 -12.42 23.75 54.24
CA PRO A 340 -11.50 22.75 53.67
C PRO A 340 -10.09 22.87 54.26
N ASP A 341 -9.37 21.76 54.29
CA ASP A 341 -7.96 21.72 54.72
C ASP A 341 -7.10 22.69 53.89
N ALA A 342 -6.48 23.67 54.54
CA ALA A 342 -5.68 24.69 53.89
C ALA A 342 -4.53 24.08 53.08
N SER A 343 -3.92 22.99 53.55
CA SER A 343 -2.75 22.35 52.92
C SER A 343 -3.04 21.80 51.52
N ASN A 344 -4.26 21.29 51.29
CA ASN A 344 -4.67 20.75 49.99
C ASN A 344 -5.13 21.83 48.99
N PHE A 345 -5.37 23.06 49.46
CA PHE A 345 -5.97 24.12 48.66
C PHE A 345 -5.21 25.44 48.73
N LYS A 346 -3.86 25.41 48.77
CA LYS A 346 -3.03 26.63 48.80
C LYS A 346 -3.34 27.56 47.61
N GLY A 347 -3.63 28.83 47.90
CA GLY A 347 -3.99 29.84 46.90
C GLY A 347 -5.48 29.89 46.56
N ARG A 348 -6.32 29.04 47.18
CA ARG A 348 -7.77 29.03 46.97
C ARG A 348 -8.44 30.18 47.71
N GLU A 349 -9.28 30.92 47.00
CA GLU A 349 -10.16 31.96 47.54
C GLU A 349 -11.60 31.44 47.67
N ILE A 350 -12.27 31.79 48.77
CA ILE A 350 -13.70 31.50 49.02
C ILE A 350 -14.37 32.75 49.60
N VAL A 351 -15.59 33.04 49.16
CA VAL A 351 -16.45 34.08 49.70
C VAL A 351 -17.62 33.44 50.44
N LEU A 352 -17.69 33.65 51.75
CA LEU A 352 -18.75 33.17 52.63
C LEU A 352 -19.76 34.29 52.87
N ILE A 353 -21.06 34.00 52.75
CA ILE A 353 -22.16 34.97 52.87
C ILE A 353 -23.14 34.46 53.93
N GLY A 354 -23.12 35.04 55.13
CA GLY A 354 -24.04 34.73 56.22
C GLY A 354 -25.42 35.32 55.98
N MET A 355 -26.43 34.49 55.71
CA MET A 355 -27.82 34.92 55.48
C MET A 355 -28.80 34.16 56.37
N GLY A 356 -28.48 34.11 57.66
CA GLY A 356 -29.26 33.44 58.68
C GLY A 356 -30.05 34.36 59.61
N SER A 357 -30.18 33.96 60.87
CA SER A 357 -30.81 34.66 62.00
C SER A 357 -29.95 34.50 63.26
N SER A 358 -28.88 33.71 63.18
CA SER A 358 -27.86 33.49 64.21
C SER A 358 -26.49 33.26 63.55
N SER A 359 -25.43 33.23 64.34
CA SER A 359 -24.08 32.93 63.86
C SER A 359 -23.91 31.44 63.59
N THR A 360 -23.29 31.08 62.46
CA THR A 360 -22.92 29.69 62.14
C THR A 360 -21.45 29.45 62.45
N SER A 361 -21.13 28.40 63.20
CA SER A 361 -19.75 28.09 63.63
C SER A 361 -18.92 27.47 62.51
N PHE A 362 -17.62 27.73 62.51
CA PHE A 362 -16.65 27.08 61.62
C PHE A 362 -15.97 25.90 62.29
N ASN A 363 -15.89 24.79 61.57
CA ASN A 363 -15.07 23.65 61.93
C ASN A 363 -13.85 23.65 61.01
N PHE A 364 -12.66 23.67 61.60
CA PHE A 364 -11.40 23.59 60.86
C PHE A 364 -10.81 22.19 60.96
N LEU A 365 -10.16 21.75 59.90
CA LEU A 365 -9.48 20.45 59.84
C LEU A 365 -8.00 20.63 60.21
N ASN A 366 -7.36 19.58 60.72
CA ASN A 366 -5.91 19.52 60.95
C ASN A 366 -5.31 20.67 61.79
N GLY A 367 -6.12 21.31 62.65
CA GLY A 367 -5.67 22.43 63.47
C GLY A 367 -5.58 23.76 62.73
N ASP A 368 -6.12 23.85 61.50
CA ASP A 368 -6.23 25.10 60.76
C ASP A 368 -7.02 26.16 61.54
N THR A 369 -6.75 27.42 61.21
CA THR A 369 -7.46 28.58 61.74
C THR A 369 -7.87 29.51 60.60
N LEU A 370 -8.80 30.42 60.87
CA LEU A 370 -9.06 31.59 60.02
C LEU A 370 -8.60 32.84 60.76
N ASP A 371 -7.50 33.41 60.32
CA ASP A 371 -6.85 34.53 61.00
C ASP A 371 -7.28 35.85 60.37
N ASP A 372 -7.74 36.77 61.23
CA ASP A 372 -7.83 38.19 60.93
C ASP A 372 -6.51 38.86 61.34
N ILE A 373 -5.62 39.04 60.37
CA ILE A 373 -4.29 39.61 60.60
C ILE A 373 -4.38 41.08 61.04
N GLN A 374 -5.40 41.82 60.60
CA GLN A 374 -5.52 43.24 60.91
C GLN A 374 -5.87 43.45 62.38
N ASN A 375 -6.78 42.62 62.89
CA ASN A 375 -7.24 42.71 64.27
C ASN A 375 -6.51 41.74 65.22
N ASN A 376 -5.61 40.89 64.69
CA ASN A 376 -4.90 39.84 65.41
C ASN A 376 -5.84 38.93 66.21
N THR A 377 -6.91 38.46 65.55
CA THR A 377 -7.92 37.57 66.14
C THR A 377 -8.20 36.38 65.24
N ASN A 378 -8.75 35.31 65.81
CA ASN A 378 -9.23 34.16 65.05
C ASN A 378 -10.74 34.25 64.85
N ILE A 379 -11.19 34.00 63.63
CA ILE A 379 -12.60 33.95 63.28
C ILE A 379 -13.08 32.50 63.36
N THR A 380 -13.99 32.23 64.29
CA THR A 380 -14.53 30.88 64.53
C THR A 380 -15.98 30.70 64.09
N SER A 381 -16.61 31.76 63.57
CA SER A 381 -17.99 31.75 63.10
C SER A 381 -18.24 32.89 62.13
N ILE A 382 -19.37 32.83 61.43
CA ILE A 382 -19.89 33.91 60.58
C ILE A 382 -21.27 34.34 61.09
N ALA A 383 -21.45 35.64 61.27
CA ALA A 383 -22.71 36.24 61.72
C ALA A 383 -23.72 36.37 60.57
N ASN A 384 -25.00 36.57 60.92
CA ASN A 384 -25.99 36.96 59.92
C ASN A 384 -25.70 38.36 59.36
N GLY A 385 -25.79 38.52 58.04
CA GLY A 385 -25.50 39.75 57.32
C GLY A 385 -24.02 39.90 56.92
N GLU A 386 -23.14 39.04 57.44
CA GLU A 386 -21.70 39.15 57.26
C GLU A 386 -21.22 38.49 55.96
N ILE A 387 -20.25 39.12 55.29
CA ILE A 387 -19.54 38.55 54.13
C ILE A 387 -18.05 38.49 54.44
N LEU A 388 -17.48 37.28 54.33
CA LEU A 388 -16.05 37.02 54.53
C LEU A 388 -15.42 36.54 53.22
N THR A 389 -14.35 37.18 52.77
CA THR A 389 -13.48 36.64 51.71
C THR A 389 -12.24 36.06 52.35
N ILE A 390 -11.99 34.78 52.12
CA ILE A 390 -10.91 34.02 52.77
C ILE A 390 -9.98 33.39 51.73
N LEU A 391 -8.69 33.32 52.07
CA LEU A 391 -7.64 32.74 51.23
C LEU A 391 -6.88 31.68 52.00
N SER A 392 -6.75 30.49 51.43
CA SER A 392 -5.84 29.47 51.97
C SER A 392 -4.40 29.81 51.61
N ILE A 393 -3.51 29.79 52.61
CA ILE A 393 -2.06 29.95 52.41
C ILE A 393 -1.28 28.64 52.52
N GLY A 394 -1.97 27.50 52.70
CA GLY A 394 -1.37 26.16 52.81
C GLY A 394 -1.13 25.67 54.23
N THR A 395 -1.25 26.51 55.25
CA THR A 395 -1.09 26.12 56.68
C THR A 395 -2.22 26.60 57.58
N ARG A 396 -3.07 27.48 57.05
CA ARG A 396 -4.26 28.09 57.67
C ARG A 396 -4.97 28.94 56.60
N TRP A 397 -6.10 29.52 56.97
CA TRP A 397 -6.86 30.47 56.17
C TRP A 397 -6.62 31.90 56.67
N LEU A 398 -6.57 32.85 55.74
CA LEU A 398 -6.48 34.27 56.03
C LEU A 398 -7.78 34.97 55.65
N LEU A 399 -8.23 35.88 56.50
CA LEU A 399 -9.27 36.84 56.13
C LEU A 399 -8.67 37.92 55.22
N LEU A 400 -9.23 38.06 54.02
CA LEU A 400 -8.86 39.11 53.07
C LEU A 400 -9.78 40.33 53.14
N ASP A 401 -11.09 40.10 53.27
CA ASP A 401 -12.10 41.15 53.32
C ASP A 401 -13.26 40.73 54.24
N ARG A 402 -13.79 41.68 55.01
CA ARG A 402 -14.91 41.51 55.92
C ARG A 402 -15.89 42.66 55.74
N ARG A 403 -17.13 42.34 55.38
CA ARG A 403 -18.22 43.31 55.26
C ARG A 403 -19.33 42.94 56.22
N GLN A 404 -19.83 43.94 56.93
CA GLN A 404 -20.90 43.82 57.93
C GLN A 404 -22.14 44.57 57.47
#